data_AF-A0A922NNQ4-F1
#
_entry.id   AF-A0A922NNQ4-F1
#
_cell.length_a   1.000
_cell.length_b   1.000
_cell.length_c   1.000
_cell.angle_alpha   90.00
_cell.angle_beta   90.00
_cell.angle_gamma   90.00
#
_symmetry.space_group_name_H-M   'P 1'
#
loop_
_entity.id
_entity.type
_entity.pdbx_description
1 polymer ?
#
loop_
_entity_poly.entity_id
_entity_poly.type
_entity_poly.pdbx_seq_one_letter_code
_entity_poly.pdbx_strand_id
1 'polypeptide(L)' 'MNVAANGMLAAGFGGVAGFFALFFFAEVPKVRDDIMKKIPVLDKFFTHEIPPEDNPF' A
#
# COMPACT_ATOMS: atom_id res chain seq x y z
N MET A 1 -12.76 33.82 -1.43
CA MET A 1 -12.59 32.35 -1.37
C MET A 1 -11.35 32.05 -0.54
N ASN A 2 -11.47 31.28 0.54
CA ASN A 2 -10.33 31.00 1.42
C ASN A 2 -9.46 29.88 0.83
N VAL A 3 -8.34 30.25 0.22
CA VAL A 3 -7.40 29.32 -0.43
C VAL A 3 -6.82 28.31 0.56
N ALA A 4 -6.59 28.72 1.81
CA ALA A 4 -6.06 27.84 2.85
C ALA A 4 -7.08 26.75 3.25
N ALA A 5 -8.35 27.10 3.38
CA ALA A 5 -9.41 26.13 3.69
C ALA A 5 -9.59 25.10 2.56
N ASN A 6 -9.59 25.56 1.30
CA ASN A 6 -9.70 24.68 0.15
C ASN A 6 -8.46 23.77 -0.01
N GLY A 7 -7.27 24.30 0.28
CA GLY A 7 -6.02 23.54 0.26
C GLY A 7 -6.02 22.42 1.32
N MET A 8 -6.47 22.71 2.54
CA MET A 8 -6.59 21.70 3.60
C MET A 8 -7.60 20.61 3.24
N LEU A 9 -8.75 20.99 2.67
CA LEU A 9 -9.78 20.06 2.24
C LEU A 9 -9.26 19.13 1.13
N ALA A 10 -8.61 19.69 0.11
CA ALA A 10 -8.01 18.92 -0.97
C ALA A 10 -6.91 17.96 -0.48
N ALA A 11 -6.07 18.41 0.47
CA ALA A 11 -5.05 17.56 1.09
C ALA A 11 -5.68 16.38 1.85
N GLY A 12 -6.78 16.61 2.58
CA GLY A 12 -7.51 15.56 3.25
C GLY A 12 -8.03 14.49 2.28
N PHE A 13 -8.70 14.92 1.20
CA PHE A 13 -9.18 14.00 0.16
C PHE A 13 -8.04 13.27 -0.55
N GLY A 14 -6.94 13.96 -0.88
CA GLY A 14 -5.77 13.35 -1.50
C GLY A 14 -5.10 12.31 -0.59
N GLY A 15 -4.99 12.60 0.71
CA GLY A 15 -4.45 11.66 1.70
C GLY A 15 -5.30 10.40 1.82
N VAL A 16 -6.62 10.54 1.91
CA VAL A 16 -7.55 9.38 1.99
C VAL A 16 -7.54 8.58 0.69
N ALA A 17 -7.56 9.24 -0.47
CA ALA A 17 -7.51 8.56 -1.77
C ALA A 17 -6.19 7.81 -1.97
N GLY A 18 -5.06 8.41 -1.58
CA GLY A 18 -3.75 7.76 -1.61
C GLY A 18 -3.70 6.55 -0.69
N PHE A 19 -4.18 6.69 0.55
CA PHE A 19 -4.29 5.57 1.49
C PHE A 19 -5.15 4.45 0.93
N PHE A 20 -6.35 4.77 0.42
CA PHE A 20 -7.23 3.81 -0.22
C PHE A 20 -6.53 3.08 -1.37
N ALA A 21 -5.86 3.79 -2.27
CA ALA A 21 -5.17 3.19 -3.42
C ALA A 21 -4.08 2.20 -3.00
N LEU A 22 -3.28 2.53 -1.97
CA LEU A 22 -2.23 1.63 -1.46
C LEU A 22 -2.80 0.28 -0.99
N PHE A 23 -3.92 0.30 -0.27
CA PHE A 23 -4.54 -0.92 0.24
C PHE A 23 -5.35 -1.66 -0.83
N PHE A 24 -6.09 -0.93 -1.67
CA PHE A 24 -6.88 -1.52 -2.75
C PHE A 24 -6.00 -2.28 -3.75
N PHE A 25 -4.81 -1.75 -4.05
CA PHE A 25 -3.85 -2.37 -4.95
C PHE A 25 -2.78 -3.21 -4.23
N ALA A 26 -2.93 -3.51 -2.94
CA ALA A 26 -1.91 -4.22 -2.17
C ALA A 26 -1.58 -5.63 -2.69
N GLU A 27 -2.46 -6.24 -3.49
CA GLU A 27 -2.24 -7.56 -4.10
C GLU A 27 -1.47 -7.49 -5.43
N VAL A 28 -1.38 -6.31 -6.05
CA VAL A 28 -0.59 -6.11 -7.27
C VAL A 28 0.88 -6.34 -6.90
N PRO A 29 1.62 -7.28 -7.55
CA PRO A 29 2.97 -7.66 -7.12
C PRO A 29 3.90 -6.46 -6.92
N LYS A 30 3.85 -5.49 -7.83
CA LYS A 30 4.67 -4.28 -7.75
C LYS A 30 4.34 -3.40 -6.54
N VAL A 31 3.07 -3.23 -6.20
CA VAL A 31 2.64 -2.43 -5.04
C VAL A 31 2.96 -3.17 -3.74
N ARG A 32 2.67 -4.48 -3.70
CA ARG A 32 2.98 -5.34 -2.57
C ARG A 32 4.46 -5.32 -2.22
N ASP A 33 5.30 -5.63 -3.20
CA ASP A 33 6.71 -5.92 -2.95
C ASP A 33 7.54 -4.63 -2.82
N ASP A 34 7.20 -3.56 -3.57
CA ASP A 34 7.96 -2.31 -3.52
C ASP A 34 7.47 -1.32 -2.45
N ILE A 35 6.21 -1.42 -2.01
CA ILE A 35 5.61 -0.47 -1.05
C ILE A 35 5.19 -1.19 0.23
N MET A 36 4.25 -2.14 0.14
CA MET A 36 3.64 -2.73 1.34
C MET A 36 4.65 -3.51 2.19
N LYS A 37 5.52 -4.32 1.58
CA LYS A 37 6.58 -5.07 2.28
C LYS A 37 7.69 -4.20 2.87
N LYS A 38 7.84 -2.94 2.43
CA LYS A 38 8.79 -2.01 3.05
C LYS A 38 8.30 -1.43 4.37
N ILE A 39 7.02 -1.61 4.69
CA ILE A 39 6.45 -1.20 5.97
C ILE A 39 6.77 -2.30 6.99
N PRO A 40 7.53 -2.02 8.08
CA PRO A 40 8.08 -3.04 8.97
C PRO A 40 7.04 -4.00 9.60
N VAL A 41 5.79 -3.55 9.73
CA VAL A 41 4.70 -4.33 10.34
C VAL A 41 3.96 -5.18 9.30
N LEU A 42 4.00 -4.81 8.01
CA LEU A 42 3.20 -5.46 6.97
C LEU A 42 3.97 -6.52 6.17
N ASP A 43 5.30 -6.49 6.17
CA ASP A 43 6.11 -7.46 5.42
C ASP A 43 5.72 -8.91 5.68
N LYS A 44 5.63 -9.29 6.96
CA LYS A 44 5.26 -10.64 7.40
C LYS A 44 3.85 -11.05 7.01
N PHE A 45 2.95 -10.08 6.78
CA PHE A 45 1.59 -10.37 6.35
C PHE A 45 1.53 -10.72 4.85
N PHE A 46 2.41 -10.11 4.04
CA PHE A 46 2.45 -10.30 2.59
C PHE A 46 3.48 -11.34 2.12
N THR A 47 4.35 -11.80 3.01
CA THR A 47 5.34 -12.82 2.71
C THR A 47 4.77 -14.20 3.00
N HIS A 48 4.54 -14.97 1.94
CA HIS A 48 4.20 -16.38 2.01
C HIS A 48 5.46 -17.18 1.66
N GLU A 49 6.10 -17.75 2.68
CA GLU A 49 7.28 -18.59 2.51
C GLU A 49 6.81 -20.01 2.17
N ILE A 50 7.14 -20.47 0.96
CA ILE A 50 6.93 -21.85 0.51
C ILE A 50 8.31 -22.51 0.54
N PRO A 51 8.47 -23.63 1.27
CA PRO A 51 9.71 -24.41 1.23
C PRO A 51 10.09 -24.78 -0.21
N PRO A 52 11.36 -24.68 -0.62
CA PRO A 52 11.76 -24.98 -1.99
C PRO A 52 11.35 -26.38 -2.48
N GLU A 53 11.33 -27.37 -1.58
CA GLU A 53 10.89 -28.74 -1.84
C GLU A 53 9.39 -28.88 -2.16
N ASP A 54 8.57 -27.92 -1.72
CA ASP A 54 7.12 -27.90 -1.93
C ASP A 54 6.73 -27.10 -3.19
N ASN A 55 7.69 -26.51 -3.90
CA ASN A 55 7.44 -25.73 -5.11
C ASN A 55 7.51 -26.61 -6.37
N PRO A 56 6.41 -26.81 -7.11
CA PRO A 56 6.40 -27.60 -8.35
C PRO A 56 6.97 -26.88 -9.59
N PHE A 57 7.56 -25.68 -9.45
CA PHE A 57 8.11 -24.85 -10.53
C PHE A 57 9.53 -24.35 -10.24
#